data_AF-A0A0R0CZD6-F1
#
_entry.id   AF-A0A0R0CZD6-F1
#
_cell.length_a   1.000
_cell.length_b   1.000
_cell.length_c   1.000
_cell.angle_alpha   90.00
_cell.angle_beta   90.00
_cell.angle_gamma   90.00
#
_symmetry.space_group_name_H-M   'P 1'
#
loop_
_entity.id
_entity.type
_entity.pdbx_description
1 polymer ?
#
loop_
_entity_poly.entity_id
_entity_poly.type
_entity_poly.pdbx_seq_one_letter_code
_entity_poly.pdbx_strand_id
1 'polypeptide(L)'
;MTPYESAKAQLENRHAAEMADYLDDRLHMIHYDETTFARSLLLVSELHGIGHVARECGLSDDALRRQLGGSRPLYLDNVLGVVRALGIQLRVQPIQRGSA
;
A
#
# COMPACT_ATOMS: atom_id res chain seq x y z
N MET A 1 -16.16 13.65 19.76
CA MET A 1 -14.77 13.64 19.29
C MET A 1 -14.01 14.73 20.01
N THR A 2 -12.96 14.39 20.74
CA THR A 2 -12.11 15.37 21.44
C THR A 2 -11.18 16.07 20.45
N PRO A 3 -10.64 17.26 20.77
CA PRO A 3 -9.63 17.92 19.93
C PRO A 3 -8.42 17.02 19.62
N TYR A 4 -8.01 16.18 20.58
CA TYR A 4 -6.94 15.20 20.39
C TYR A 4 -7.30 14.13 19.36
N GLU A 5 -8.51 13.56 19.45
CA GLU A 5 -8.99 12.56 18.48
C GLU A 5 -9.07 13.14 17.07
N SER A 6 -9.52 14.39 16.92
CA SER A 6 -9.54 15.04 15.60
C SER A 6 -8.16 15.29 15.02
N ALA A 7 -7.20 15.72 15.85
CA ALA A 7 -5.83 15.97 15.42
C ALA A 7 -5.13 14.65 15.03
N LYS A 8 -5.36 13.59 15.80
CA LYS A 8 -4.87 12.24 15.48
C LYS A 8 -5.44 11.74 14.15
N ALA A 9 -6.76 11.85 13.94
CA ALA A 9 -7.39 11.43 12.69
C ALA A 9 -6.86 12.22 11.48
N GLN A 10 -6.60 13.53 11.64
CA GLN A 10 -5.99 14.33 10.58
C GLN A 10 -4.57 13.87 10.24
N LEU A 11 -3.77 13.51 11.26
CA LEU A 11 -2.43 12.98 11.05
C LEU A 11 -2.45 11.63 10.33
N GLU A 12 -3.35 10.73 10.73
CA GLU A 12 -3.55 9.43 10.09
C GLU A 12 -3.98 9.58 8.62
N ASN A 13 -4.93 10.47 8.35
CA ASN A 13 -5.38 10.77 6.98
C ASN A 13 -4.24 11.34 6.11
N ARG A 14 -3.41 12.23 6.67
CA ARG A 14 -2.28 12.80 5.96
C ARG A 14 -1.25 11.73 5.61
N HIS A 15 -0.92 10.84 6.56
CA HIS A 15 0.02 9.76 6.32
C HIS A 15 -0.50 8.77 5.26
N ALA A 16 -1.80 8.43 5.30
CA ALA A 16 -2.44 7.62 4.27
C ALA A 16 -2.38 8.29 2.89
N ALA A 17 -2.60 9.60 2.80
CA ALA A 17 -2.48 10.36 1.56
C ALA A 17 -1.06 10.32 0.99
N GLU A 18 -0.04 10.57 1.83
CA GLU A 18 1.37 10.55 1.41
C GLU A 18 1.79 9.16 0.87
N MET A 19 1.33 8.07 1.51
CA MET A 19 1.59 6.71 1.02
C MET A 19 0.80 6.38 -0.27
N ALA A 20 -0.42 6.89 -0.40
CA ALA A 20 -1.24 6.71 -1.60
C ALA A 20 -0.62 7.42 -2.81
N ASP A 21 -0.17 8.68 -2.63
CA ASP A 21 0.53 9.44 -3.66
C ASP A 21 1.82 8.72 -4.09
N TYR A 22 2.60 8.22 -3.12
CA TYR A 22 3.78 7.41 -3.44
C TYR A 22 3.44 6.18 -4.28
N LEU A 23 2.42 5.40 -3.90
CA LEU A 23 2.05 4.20 -4.66
C LEU A 23 1.53 4.54 -6.06
N ASP A 24 0.77 5.62 -6.19
CA ASP A 24 0.24 6.11 -7.48
C ASP A 24 1.38 6.53 -8.41
N ASP A 25 2.34 7.33 -7.92
CA ASP A 25 3.53 7.72 -8.67
C ASP A 25 4.31 6.50 -9.17
N ARG A 26 4.45 5.48 -8.32
CA ARG A 26 5.16 4.25 -8.66
C ARG A 26 4.42 3.45 -9.74
N LEU A 27 3.10 3.35 -9.67
CA LEU A 27 2.26 2.67 -10.68
C LEU A 27 2.34 3.35 -12.07
N HIS A 28 2.62 4.65 -12.12
CA HIS A 28 2.78 5.41 -13.36
C HIS A 28 4.19 5.34 -13.97
N MET A 29 5.15 4.70 -13.30
CA MET A 29 6.51 4.55 -13.84
C MET A 29 6.56 3.58 -15.02
N ILE A 30 7.43 3.88 -15.99
CA ILE A 30 7.71 2.96 -17.11
C ILE A 30 8.38 1.70 -16.57
N HIS A 31 7.98 0.52 -17.07
CA HIS A 31 8.47 -0.80 -16.65
C HIS A 31 8.12 -1.18 -15.20
N TYR A 32 7.02 -0.64 -14.66
CA TYR A 32 6.54 -1.08 -13.36
C TYR A 32 5.94 -2.50 -13.44
N ASP A 33 6.54 -3.43 -12.71
CA ASP A 33 6.17 -4.85 -12.69
C ASP A 33 5.75 -5.33 -11.29
N GLU A 34 5.31 -6.58 -11.19
CA GLU A 34 4.85 -7.20 -9.93
C GLU A 34 5.90 -7.08 -8.82
N THR A 35 7.17 -7.34 -9.13
CA THR A 35 8.26 -7.33 -8.14
C THR A 35 8.48 -5.92 -7.58
N THR A 36 8.44 -4.92 -8.45
CA THR A 36 8.63 -3.53 -8.07
C THR A 36 7.44 -3.02 -7.28
N PHE A 37 6.22 -3.43 -7.64
CA PHE A 37 5.01 -3.12 -6.86
C PHE A 37 5.01 -3.77 -5.48
N ALA A 38 5.37 -5.05 -5.39
CA ALA A 38 5.49 -5.76 -4.12
C ALA A 38 6.48 -5.05 -3.18
N ARG A 39 7.63 -4.60 -3.70
CA ARG A 39 8.63 -3.86 -2.92
C ARG A 39 8.15 -2.47 -2.48
N SER A 40 7.41 -1.76 -3.33
CA SER A 40 6.78 -0.50 -2.94
C SER A 40 5.75 -0.71 -1.82
N LEU A 41 4.94 -1.77 -1.89
CA LEU A 41 4.04 -2.17 -0.80
C LEU A 41 4.81 -2.53 0.48
N LEU A 42 5.94 -3.24 0.38
CA LEU A 42 6.78 -3.56 1.53
C LEU A 42 7.25 -2.28 2.23
N LEU A 43 7.81 -1.33 1.48
CA LEU A 43 8.32 -0.08 2.02
C LEU A 43 7.24 0.69 2.77
N VAL A 44 6.08 0.93 2.16
CA VAL A 44 4.99 1.66 2.84
C VAL A 44 4.44 0.90 4.06
N SER A 45 4.45 -0.44 4.01
CA SER A 45 4.07 -1.27 5.16
C SER A 45 5.06 -1.14 6.31
N GLU A 46 6.36 -1.05 6.02
CA GLU A 46 7.39 -0.82 7.04
C GLU A 46 7.30 0.57 7.66
N LEU A 47 7.08 1.61 6.84
CA LEU A 47 6.91 2.99 7.30
C LEU A 47 5.65 3.16 8.16
N HIS A 48 4.57 2.46 7.81
CA HIS A 48 3.33 2.46 8.61
C HIS A 48 3.44 1.64 9.90
N GLY A 49 4.29 0.61 9.90
CA GLY A 49 4.42 -0.35 10.98
C GLY A 49 4.00 -1.75 10.53
N ILE A 50 4.97 -2.55 10.11
CA ILE A 50 4.75 -3.85 9.45
C ILE A 50 3.87 -4.80 10.27
N GLY A 51 4.00 -4.80 11.60
CA GLY A 51 3.22 -5.67 12.47
C GLY A 51 1.74 -5.30 12.55
N HIS A 52 1.41 -4.00 12.44
CA HIS A 52 0.02 -3.59 12.30
C HIS A 52 -0.56 -4.10 10.98
N VAL A 53 0.14 -3.85 9.87
CA VAL A 53 -0.30 -4.28 8.53
C VAL A 53 -0.43 -5.79 8.43
N ALA A 54 0.55 -6.56 8.92
CA ALA A 54 0.53 -8.01 8.91
C ALA A 54 -0.66 -8.57 9.70
N ARG A 55 -0.92 -8.02 10.88
CA ARG A 55 -2.06 -8.42 11.71
C ARG A 55 -3.40 -8.16 11.02
N GLU A 56 -3.58 -6.98 10.41
CA GLU A 56 -4.80 -6.67 9.63
C GLU A 56 -4.95 -7.56 8.38
N CYS A 57 -3.84 -8.12 7.88
CA CYS A 57 -3.83 -9.10 6.80
C CYS A 57 -3.97 -10.56 7.28
N GLY A 58 -4.01 -10.82 8.59
CA GLY A 58 -4.03 -12.19 9.14
C GLY A 58 -2.72 -12.97 8.93
N LEU A 59 -1.60 -12.26 8.77
CA LEU A 59 -0.28 -12.83 8.53
C LEU A 59 0.66 -12.49 9.69
N SER A 60 1.78 -13.21 9.78
CA SER A 60 2.93 -12.77 10.58
C SER A 60 3.76 -11.73 9.81
N ASP A 61 4.51 -10.89 10.53
CA ASP A 61 5.42 -9.90 9.95
C ASP A 61 6.39 -10.55 8.95
N ASP A 62 6.95 -11.69 9.31
CA ASP A 62 7.88 -12.46 8.50
C ASP A 62 7.21 -13.08 7.25
N ALA A 63 5.97 -13.54 7.36
CA ALA A 63 5.20 -13.99 6.19
C ALA A 63 4.92 -12.84 5.22
N LEU A 64 4.49 -11.68 5.74
CA LEU A 64 4.22 -10.50 4.92
C LEU A 64 5.50 -9.99 4.24
N ARG A 65 6.62 -9.94 4.96
CA ARG A 65 7.94 -9.56 4.43
C ARG A 65 8.40 -10.48 3.29
N ARG A 66 8.28 -11.81 3.45
CA ARG A 66 8.63 -12.75 2.37
C ARG A 66 7.75 -12.57 1.13
N GLN A 67 6.48 -12.29 1.34
CA GLN A 67 5.54 -12.13 0.25
C GLN A 67 5.79 -10.84 -0.53
N LEU A 68 5.85 -9.70 0.17
CA LEU A 68 6.11 -8.40 -0.45
C LEU A 68 7.57 -8.24 -0.91
N GLY A 69 8.49 -9.00 -0.32
CA GLY A 69 9.90 -9.05 -0.72
C GLY A 69 10.19 -9.89 -1.97
N GLY A 70 9.16 -10.56 -2.54
CA GLY A 70 9.29 -11.34 -3.78
C GLY A 70 9.77 -12.79 -3.58
N SER A 71 9.79 -13.30 -2.35
CA SER A 71 10.05 -14.74 -2.10
C SER A 71 8.83 -15.62 -2.43
N ARG A 72 7.66 -15.01 -2.63
CA ARG A 72 6.40 -15.65 -3.06
C ARG A 72 5.70 -14.75 -4.07
N PRO A 73 4.85 -15.30 -4.96
CA PRO A 73 4.01 -14.50 -5.83
C PRO A 73 3.13 -13.51 -5.05
N LEU A 74 2.88 -12.34 -5.64
CA LEU A 74 1.98 -11.34 -5.08
C LEU A 74 0.55 -11.61 -5.56
N TYR A 75 -0.28 -12.12 -4.68
CA TYR A 75 -1.71 -12.30 -4.96
C TYR A 75 -2.51 -11.04 -4.66
N LEU A 76 -3.59 -10.83 -5.42
CA LEU A 76 -4.44 -9.63 -5.31
C LEU A 76 -5.07 -9.47 -3.91
N ASP A 77 -5.43 -10.57 -3.24
CA ASP A 77 -5.95 -10.55 -1.87
C ASP A 77 -4.99 -9.86 -0.88
N ASN A 78 -3.69 -10.09 -1.04
CA ASN A 78 -2.64 -9.49 -0.24
C ASN A 78 -2.50 -8.01 -0.53
N VAL A 79 -2.56 -7.62 -1.80
CA VAL A 79 -2.57 -6.20 -2.19
C VAL A 79 -3.75 -5.50 -1.52
N LEU A 80 -4.97 -6.04 -1.66
CA LEU A 80 -6.18 -5.49 -1.07
C LEU A 80 -6.14 -5.45 0.46
N GLY A 81 -5.54 -6.46 1.09
CA GLY A 81 -5.31 -6.50 2.54
C GLY A 81 -4.39 -5.38 3.01
N VAL A 82 -3.23 -5.24 2.34
CA VAL A 82 -2.22 -4.23 2.67
C VAL A 82 -2.78 -2.83 2.48
N VAL A 83 -3.38 -2.51 1.32
CA VAL A 83 -3.89 -1.14 1.09
C VAL A 83 -5.00 -0.78 2.09
N ARG A 84 -5.85 -1.73 2.48
CA ARG A 84 -6.87 -1.51 3.52
C ARG A 84 -6.25 -1.23 4.88
N ALA A 85 -5.21 -1.98 5.26
CA ALA A 85 -4.49 -1.76 6.52
C ALA A 85 -3.80 -0.39 6.57
N LEU A 86 -3.38 0.13 5.41
CA LEU A 86 -2.79 1.46 5.28
C LEU A 86 -3.83 2.60 5.23
N GLY A 87 -5.13 2.29 5.19
CA GLY A 87 -6.19 3.27 5.02
C GLY A 87 -6.29 3.83 3.59
N ILE A 88 -5.79 3.09 2.59
CA ILE A 88 -5.73 3.50 1.19
C ILE A 88 -6.81 2.77 0.38
N GLN A 89 -7.34 3.44 -0.64
CA GLN A 89 -8.26 2.86 -1.62
C GLN A 89 -7.63 2.87 -3.01
N LEU A 90 -7.54 1.70 -3.65
CA LEU A 90 -7.16 1.61 -5.06
C LEU A 90 -8.30 2.10 -5.97
N ARG A 91 -7.92 2.82 -7.04
CA ARG A 91 -8.86 3.32 -8.04
C ARG A 91 -8.49 2.81 -9.42
N VAL A 92 -9.51 2.56 -10.24
CA VAL A 92 -9.35 2.19 -11.65
C VAL A 92 -9.63 3.43 -12.48
N GLN A 93 -8.75 3.72 -13.43
CA GLN A 93 -8.86 4.86 -14.34
C GLN A 93 -8.72 4.38 -15.80
N PRO A 94 -9.33 5.08 -16.77
CA PRO A 94 -9.12 4.78 -18.18
C PRO A 94 -7.65 5.09 -18.56
N ILE A 95 -6.96 4.10 -19.13
CA ILE A 95 -5.66 4.35 -19.77
C ILE A 95 -5.94 5.00 -21.12
N GLN A 96 -5.54 6.26 -21.30
CA GLN A 96 -5.57 6.89 -22.63
C GLN A 96 -4.57 6.17 -23.53
N ARG A 97 -5.06 5.23 -24.33
CA ARG A 97 -4.33 4.70 -25.47
C ARG A 97 -4.48 5.74 -26.56
N GLY A 98 -3.38 6.42 -26.92
CA GLY A 98 -3.40 7.45 -27.95
C GLY A 98 -4.10 6.94 -29.21
N SER A 99 -4.97 7.78 -29.80
CA SER A 99 -5.37 7.56 -31.20
C SER A 99 -4.10 7.77 -32.03
N ALA A 100 -3.70 6.73 -32.76
CA ALA A 100 -2.57 6.76 -33.67
C ALA A 100 -2.68 7.90 -34.69
#